data_AF-S7TDB3-F1
#
_entry.id   AF-S7TDB3-F1
#
_cell.length_a   1.000
_cell.length_b   1.000
_cell.length_c   1.000
_cell.angle_alpha   90.00
_cell.angle_beta   90.00
_cell.angle_gamma   90.00
#
_symmetry.space_group_name_H-M   'P 1'
#
loop_
_entity.id
_entity.type
_entity.pdbx_description
1 polymer ?
#
loop_
_entity_poly.entity_id
_entity_poly.type
_entity_poly.pdbx_seq_one_letter_code
_entity_poly.pdbx_strand_id
1 'polypeptide(L)'
;MNPFTIGHLSSQRLPDAVRNVVRNLKGLPLDVAAKPIPLEIENEDLSQYDCLFFRGDTPQWEWIETLMRLKRIVPRIPVIVQVPQGSIQEGWAVMRTVPAVILMDSPDALGGILGRVVASSRKLRKQVLFVDDDDLFLQLYSHAFAKTPWRIFTAADAASALEVLSGKAVDLVVTDIKMPGIHGLKLIEEIRKIDRWIPVIVCSAYKGLKAESDMYFYHVSAFLSKPFDIKVLKEKIMELIG
;
A
#
# COMPACT_ATOMS: atom_id res chain seq x y z
N MET A 1 20.87 10.55 -21.00
CA MET A 1 21.00 9.42 -20.05
C MET A 1 20.30 9.81 -18.75
N ASN A 2 19.01 9.48 -18.67
CA ASN A 2 18.11 9.87 -17.58
C ASN A 2 18.29 8.95 -16.36
N PRO A 3 18.34 9.51 -15.13
CA PRO A 3 18.00 8.75 -13.93
C PRO A 3 16.58 9.12 -13.44
N PHE A 4 15.81 8.33 -12.72
CA PHE A 4 15.46 6.91 -12.59
C PHE A 4 14.39 6.91 -11.45
N THR A 5 13.55 5.87 -11.33
CA THR A 5 12.34 5.81 -10.47
C THR A 5 12.43 4.72 -9.38
N ILE A 6 11.94 4.96 -8.16
CA ILE A 6 11.93 3.94 -7.08
C ILE A 6 10.65 3.09 -7.19
N GLY A 7 10.82 1.78 -7.05
CA GLY A 7 9.99 0.68 -7.56
C GLY A 7 10.87 -0.41 -8.21
N HIS A 8 11.97 0.01 -8.85
CA HIS A 8 13.17 -0.78 -9.17
C HIS A 8 14.27 0.23 -9.49
N LEU A 9 15.27 0.41 -8.62
CA LEU A 9 16.30 1.43 -8.88
C LEU A 9 17.73 1.03 -8.54
N SER A 10 18.54 1.11 -9.60
CA SER A 10 20.00 1.09 -9.64
C SER A 10 20.61 2.12 -8.68
N SER A 11 21.38 1.59 -7.74
CA SER A 11 22.19 2.20 -6.69
C SER A 11 23.01 3.46 -6.97
N GLN A 12 22.99 4.12 -8.14
CA GLN A 12 24.09 5.01 -8.52
C GLN A 12 23.97 6.50 -8.12
N ARG A 13 22.81 7.02 -7.67
CA ARG A 13 22.66 8.48 -7.37
C ARG A 13 22.10 8.88 -6.01
N LEU A 14 21.82 7.91 -5.13
CA LEU A 14 21.45 8.19 -3.74
C LEU A 14 22.72 8.30 -2.89
N PRO A 15 22.85 9.26 -1.94
CA PRO A 15 23.91 9.25 -0.94
C PRO A 15 23.94 7.90 -0.20
N ASP A 16 25.11 7.40 0.21
CA ASP A 16 25.24 6.06 0.82
C ASP A 16 24.38 5.88 2.08
N ALA A 17 24.14 6.95 2.84
CA ALA A 17 23.19 6.97 3.96
C ALA A 17 21.75 6.65 3.51
N VAL A 18 21.30 7.24 2.39
CA VAL A 18 19.99 6.94 1.80
C VAL A 18 19.97 5.52 1.21
N ARG A 19 21.06 5.05 0.59
CA ARG A 19 21.15 3.67 0.10
C ARG A 19 21.07 2.65 1.23
N ASN A 20 21.69 2.92 2.38
CA ASN A 20 21.66 2.03 3.55
C ASN A 20 20.29 2.02 4.20
N VAL A 21 19.65 3.19 4.34
CA VAL A 21 18.25 3.26 4.75
C VAL A 21 17.39 2.46 3.76
N VAL A 22 17.47 2.74 2.45
CA VAL A 22 16.70 2.05 1.40
C VAL A 22 17.00 0.54 1.30
N ARG A 23 18.23 0.10 1.55
CA ARG A 23 18.57 -1.33 1.66
C ARG A 23 17.91 -1.96 2.90
N ASN A 24 17.91 -1.27 4.03
CA ASN A 24 17.19 -1.69 5.24
C ASN A 24 15.66 -1.58 5.06
N LEU A 25 15.16 -0.75 4.14
CA LEU A 25 13.76 -0.72 3.73
C LEU A 25 13.36 -1.91 2.86
N LYS A 26 14.28 -2.76 2.35
CA LYS A 26 13.93 -3.95 1.53
C LYS A 26 13.11 -5.03 2.27
N GLY A 27 12.62 -4.76 3.48
CA GLY A 27 11.61 -5.57 4.18
C GLY A 27 10.42 -4.76 4.70
N LEU A 28 10.34 -3.46 4.41
CA LEU A 28 9.21 -2.61 4.77
C LEU A 28 8.23 -2.54 3.60
N PRO A 29 6.91 -2.74 3.81
CA PRO A 29 5.92 -2.72 2.74
C PRO A 29 5.58 -1.27 2.35
N LEU A 30 6.57 -0.55 1.83
CA LEU A 30 6.42 0.82 1.31
C LEU A 30 6.69 0.86 -0.20
N ASP A 31 5.74 1.42 -0.94
CA ASP A 31 5.97 1.84 -2.31
C ASP A 31 6.44 3.30 -2.31
N VAL A 32 7.70 3.54 -2.63
CA VAL A 32 8.28 4.90 -2.69
C VAL A 32 8.69 5.21 -4.12
N ALA A 33 8.42 6.41 -4.62
CA ALA A 33 8.96 6.86 -5.91
C ALA A 33 9.92 8.04 -5.73
N ALA A 34 11.14 7.93 -6.28
CA ALA A 34 11.99 9.10 -6.51
C ALA A 34 11.67 9.72 -7.87
N LYS A 35 11.49 11.04 -7.89
CA LYS A 35 11.16 11.79 -9.11
C LYS A 35 12.00 13.07 -9.20
N PRO A 36 12.38 13.52 -10.40
CA PRO A 36 12.99 14.83 -10.60
C PRO A 36 11.93 15.95 -10.50
N ILE A 37 12.37 17.19 -10.30
CA ILE A 37 11.55 18.39 -10.51
C ILE A 37 12.17 19.17 -11.69
N PRO A 38 11.36 19.68 -12.63
CA PRO A 38 9.91 19.52 -12.74
C PRO A 38 9.49 18.08 -13.09
N LEU A 39 8.29 17.68 -12.65
CA LEU A 39 7.71 16.36 -12.91
C LEU A 39 6.52 16.49 -13.86
N GLU A 40 6.48 15.66 -14.90
CA GLU A 40 5.29 15.44 -15.71
C GLU A 40 4.35 14.47 -14.97
N ILE A 41 3.21 14.98 -14.50
CA ILE A 41 2.31 14.24 -13.59
C ILE A 41 1.10 13.64 -14.35
N GLU A 42 0.86 14.05 -15.59
CA GLU A 42 -0.43 13.86 -16.27
C GLU A 42 -0.74 12.40 -16.65
N ASN A 43 0.26 11.52 -16.67
CA ASN A 43 0.10 10.13 -17.12
C ASN A 43 0.56 9.08 -16.10
N GLU A 44 0.80 9.46 -14.84
CA GLU A 44 1.27 8.53 -13.81
C GLU A 44 0.28 8.40 -12.65
N ASP A 45 -0.11 7.17 -12.33
CA ASP A 45 -0.87 6.90 -11.11
C ASP A 45 0.06 7.00 -9.89
N LEU A 46 0.19 8.22 -9.37
CA LEU A 46 0.96 8.47 -8.16
C LEU A 46 0.25 7.95 -6.90
N SER A 47 -1.02 7.59 -7.00
CA SER A 47 -1.80 7.08 -5.87
C SER A 47 -1.33 5.71 -5.41
N GLN A 48 -0.56 4.96 -6.20
CA GLN A 48 0.01 3.69 -5.77
C GLN A 48 1.11 3.84 -4.71
N TYR A 49 1.77 5.01 -4.64
CA TYR A 49 2.91 5.22 -3.74
C TYR A 49 2.48 5.65 -2.33
N ASP A 50 3.22 5.19 -1.32
CA ASP A 50 3.07 5.59 0.08
C ASP A 50 3.75 6.93 0.37
N CYS A 51 4.80 7.29 -0.37
CA CYS A 51 5.37 8.63 -0.40
C CYS A 51 6.17 8.89 -1.68
N LEU A 52 6.35 10.17 -1.99
CA LEU A 52 7.20 10.63 -3.09
C LEU A 52 8.47 11.26 -2.50
N PHE A 53 9.60 11.03 -3.17
CA PHE A 53 10.90 11.58 -2.80
C PHE A 53 11.46 12.46 -3.91
N PHE A 54 11.89 13.67 -3.54
CA PHE A 54 12.52 14.63 -4.42
C PHE A 54 13.85 15.09 -3.83
N ARG A 55 14.80 15.44 -4.70
CA ARG A 55 16.07 16.06 -4.33
C ARG A 55 16.17 17.43 -4.98
N GLY A 56 16.36 18.46 -4.17
CA GLY A 56 16.49 19.83 -4.61
C GLY A 56 17.83 20.43 -4.21
N ASP A 57 18.34 21.27 -5.10
CA ASP A 57 19.57 22.02 -4.88
C ASP A 57 19.22 23.48 -4.49
N THR A 58 18.31 24.14 -5.22
CA THR A 58 17.82 25.51 -4.94
C THR A 58 16.32 25.62 -5.22
N PRO A 59 15.51 26.30 -4.37
CA PRO A 59 14.08 26.40 -4.60
C PRO A 59 13.80 27.44 -5.69
N GLN A 60 13.11 27.02 -6.76
CA GLN A 60 12.66 27.88 -7.86
C GLN A 60 11.12 27.92 -7.92
N TRP A 61 10.52 28.82 -8.69
CA TRP A 61 9.06 28.93 -8.76
C TRP A 61 8.41 27.65 -9.28
N GLU A 62 9.05 26.97 -10.24
CA GLU A 62 8.62 25.70 -10.83
C GLU A 62 8.48 24.60 -9.77
N TRP A 63 9.24 24.68 -8.67
CA TRP A 63 9.13 23.73 -7.56
C TRP A 63 7.83 23.91 -6.80
N ILE A 64 7.50 25.15 -6.44
CA ILE A 64 6.28 25.47 -5.70
C ILE A 64 5.08 25.09 -6.57
N GLU A 65 5.11 25.41 -7.86
CA GLU A 65 4.07 25.03 -8.81
C GLU A 65 3.92 23.50 -8.92
N THR A 66 5.03 22.77 -9.10
CA THR A 66 5.02 21.30 -9.19
C THR A 66 4.44 20.68 -7.91
N LEU A 67 4.87 21.15 -6.73
CA LEU A 67 4.36 20.66 -5.46
C LEU A 67 2.88 20.99 -5.25
N MET A 68 2.43 22.19 -5.61
CA MET A 68 1.01 22.56 -5.52
C MET A 68 0.15 21.69 -6.46
N ARG A 69 0.60 21.47 -7.71
CA ARG A 69 -0.06 20.56 -8.66
C ARG A 69 -0.11 19.14 -8.11
N LEU A 70 1.00 18.64 -7.57
CA LEU A 70 1.06 17.33 -6.93
C LEU A 70 0.06 17.21 -5.80
N LYS A 71 0.00 18.19 -4.89
CA LYS A 71 -0.93 18.16 -3.76
C LYS A 71 -2.40 18.30 -4.16
N ARG A 72 -2.70 18.87 -5.33
CA ARG A 72 -4.04 18.83 -5.89
C ARG A 72 -4.45 17.41 -6.34
N ILE A 73 -3.49 16.62 -6.84
CA ILE A 73 -3.74 15.27 -7.37
C ILE A 73 -3.66 14.22 -6.26
N VAL A 74 -2.66 14.32 -5.38
CA VAL A 74 -2.38 13.39 -4.28
C VAL A 74 -2.23 14.12 -2.94
N PRO A 75 -3.31 14.72 -2.41
CA PRO A 75 -3.26 15.59 -1.22
C PRO A 75 -2.76 14.91 0.04
N ARG A 76 -2.94 13.59 0.15
CA ARG A 76 -2.59 12.80 1.35
C ARG A 76 -1.22 12.13 1.27
N ILE A 77 -0.62 12.05 0.09
CA ILE A 77 0.66 11.33 -0.08
C ILE A 77 1.80 12.24 0.40
N PRO A 78 2.58 11.84 1.42
CA PRO A 78 3.75 12.57 1.87
C PRO A 78 4.75 12.78 0.73
N VAL A 79 5.25 14.02 0.61
CA VAL A 79 6.29 14.39 -0.33
C VAL A 79 7.52 14.79 0.47
N ILE A 80 8.56 13.97 0.40
CA ILE A 80 9.83 14.18 1.10
C ILE A 80 10.76 14.90 0.12
N VAL A 81 11.28 16.05 0.53
CA VAL A 81 12.22 16.84 -0.25
C VAL A 81 13.55 16.91 0.49
N GLN A 82 14.57 16.30 -0.10
CA GLN A 82 15.95 16.47 0.33
C GLN A 82 16.50 17.78 -0.22
N VAL A 83 17.02 18.63 0.66
CA VAL A 83 17.64 19.93 0.32
C VAL A 83 19.10 19.95 0.78
N PRO A 84 19.92 20.94 0.38
CA PRO A 84 21.28 21.05 0.88
C PRO A 84 21.32 21.30 2.40
N GLN A 85 22.40 20.85 3.04
CA GLN A 85 22.57 20.94 4.49
C GLN A 85 22.49 22.40 4.98
N GLY A 86 21.62 22.66 5.97
CA GLY A 86 21.45 23.99 6.55
C GLY A 86 20.56 24.95 5.74
N SER A 87 20.18 24.60 4.51
CA SER A 87 19.44 25.51 3.62
C SER A 87 17.94 25.60 3.93
N ILE A 88 17.40 24.87 4.91
CA ILE A 88 15.95 24.91 5.19
C ILE A 88 15.48 26.34 5.57
N GLN A 89 16.34 27.13 6.21
CA GLN A 89 16.03 28.52 6.58
C GLN A 89 16.10 29.49 5.38
N GLU A 90 16.70 29.07 4.26
CA GLU A 90 17.00 29.91 3.09
C GLU A 90 16.00 29.65 1.96
N GLY A 91 14.79 30.20 2.07
CA GLY A 91 13.76 30.14 1.03
C GLY A 91 12.99 28.81 0.96
N TRP A 92 13.54 27.73 1.49
CA TRP A 92 12.85 26.43 1.58
C TRP A 92 11.73 26.41 2.63
N ALA A 93 11.80 27.24 3.67
CA ALA A 93 10.83 27.27 4.77
C ALA A 93 9.38 27.43 4.28
N VAL A 94 9.14 28.15 3.18
CA VAL A 94 7.81 28.32 2.57
C VAL A 94 7.17 26.98 2.21
N MET A 95 7.97 25.98 1.83
CA MET A 95 7.46 24.65 1.48
C MET A 95 6.88 23.89 2.67
N ARG A 96 7.24 24.24 3.92
CA ARG A 96 6.61 23.65 5.11
C ARG A 96 5.14 24.00 5.24
N THR A 97 4.69 25.06 4.56
CA THR A 97 3.27 25.45 4.54
C THR A 97 2.44 24.56 3.60
N VAL A 98 3.09 23.82 2.69
CA VAL A 98 2.40 22.91 1.77
C VAL A 98 2.05 21.62 2.50
N PRO A 99 0.77 21.22 2.56
CA PRO A 99 0.35 20.04 3.32
C PRO A 99 1.09 18.76 2.90
N ALA A 100 1.49 17.97 3.89
CA ALA A 100 2.20 16.72 3.70
C ALA A 100 3.51 16.86 2.89
N VAL A 101 4.16 18.03 2.90
CA VAL A 101 5.55 18.20 2.45
C VAL A 101 6.48 18.12 3.66
N ILE A 102 7.55 17.32 3.54
CA ILE A 102 8.54 17.10 4.59
C ILE A 102 9.89 17.49 4.02
N LEU A 103 10.51 18.52 4.61
CA LEU A 103 11.86 18.94 4.25
C LEU A 103 12.90 18.20 5.09
N MET A 104 14.00 17.83 4.45
CA MET A 104 15.13 17.15 5.07
C MET A 104 16.43 17.68 4.48
N ASP A 105 17.33 18.16 5.32
CA ASP A 105 18.66 18.66 4.92
C ASP A 105 19.81 17.74 5.35
N SER A 106 19.50 16.67 6.10
CA SER A 106 20.40 15.59 6.44
C SER A 106 19.84 14.22 6.01
N PRO A 107 20.57 13.44 5.19
CA PRO A 107 20.20 12.07 4.82
C PRO A 107 19.89 11.14 6.01
N ASP A 108 20.50 11.37 7.17
CA ASP A 108 20.36 10.50 8.35
C ASP A 108 18.94 10.57 8.95
N ALA A 109 18.23 11.67 8.72
CA ALA A 109 16.85 11.83 9.17
C ALA A 109 15.86 10.99 8.34
N LEU A 110 16.27 10.48 7.17
CA LEU A 110 15.39 9.76 6.26
C LEU A 110 14.78 8.52 6.88
N GLY A 111 15.57 7.74 7.63
CA GLY A 111 15.09 6.53 8.29
C GLY A 111 13.93 6.81 9.26
N GLY A 112 14.07 7.86 10.09
CA GLY A 112 13.01 8.28 11.02
C GLY A 112 11.77 8.85 10.31
N ILE A 113 11.96 9.61 9.22
CA ILE A 113 10.87 10.12 8.39
C ILE A 113 10.09 8.95 7.77
N LEU A 114 10.79 8.02 7.13
CA LEU A 114 10.17 6.87 6.49
C LEU A 114 9.49 5.96 7.50
N GLY A 115 10.08 5.72 8.68
CA GLY A 115 9.42 4.98 9.76
C GLY A 115 8.07 5.58 10.16
N ARG A 116 7.97 6.92 10.24
CA ARG A 116 6.69 7.62 10.47
C ARG A 116 5.72 7.50 9.29
N VAL A 117 6.23 7.57 8.06
CA VAL A 117 5.43 7.33 6.86
C VAL A 117 4.89 5.90 6.82
N VAL A 118 5.68 4.87 7.16
CA VAL A 118 5.22 3.47 7.29
C VAL A 118 4.07 3.39 8.29
N ALA A 119 4.29 3.91 9.50
CA ALA A 119 3.33 3.82 10.58
C ALA A 119 2.01 4.54 10.23
N SER A 120 2.12 5.70 9.57
CA SER A 120 0.97 6.48 9.11
C SER A 120 0.28 5.83 7.91
N SER A 121 1.02 5.33 6.91
CA SER A 121 0.44 4.72 5.71
C SER A 121 -0.29 3.42 6.04
N ARG A 122 0.29 2.54 6.88
CA ARG A 122 -0.43 1.36 7.39
C ARG A 122 -1.70 1.70 8.15
N LYS A 123 -1.73 2.87 8.82
CA LYS A 123 -2.93 3.36 9.49
C LYS A 123 -3.94 3.97 8.51
N LEU A 124 -3.49 4.52 7.39
CA LEU A 124 -4.31 5.24 6.41
C LEU A 124 -4.79 4.39 5.22
N ARG A 125 -4.09 3.30 4.88
CA ARG A 125 -4.35 2.44 3.72
C ARG A 125 -4.26 0.98 4.10
N LYS A 126 -5.40 0.43 4.49
CA LYS A 126 -5.55 -0.98 4.79
C LYS A 126 -5.28 -1.84 3.56
N GLN A 127 -4.64 -2.98 3.76
CA GLN A 127 -4.26 -3.91 2.70
C GLN A 127 -5.23 -5.08 2.70
N VAL A 128 -5.96 -5.27 1.60
CA VAL A 128 -6.97 -6.33 1.45
C VAL A 128 -6.51 -7.29 0.36
N LEU A 129 -6.44 -8.57 0.70
CA LEU A 129 -6.13 -9.65 -0.24
C LEU A 129 -7.42 -10.36 -0.65
N PHE A 130 -7.72 -10.40 -1.94
CA PHE A 130 -8.78 -11.23 -2.51
C PHE A 130 -8.19 -12.49 -3.12
N VAL A 131 -8.78 -13.64 -2.80
CA VAL A 131 -8.35 -14.96 -3.27
C VAL A 131 -9.54 -15.67 -3.93
N ASP A 132 -9.44 -15.90 -5.23
CA ASP A 132 -10.51 -16.49 -6.05
C ASP A 132 -9.87 -17.12 -7.29
N ASP A 133 -10.28 -18.33 -7.68
CA ASP A 133 -9.76 -19.00 -8.89
C ASP A 133 -10.41 -18.48 -10.18
N ASP A 134 -11.45 -17.66 -10.06
CA ASP A 134 -12.11 -16.98 -11.18
C ASP A 134 -11.51 -15.58 -11.41
N ASP A 135 -10.72 -15.46 -12.48
CA ASP A 135 -10.11 -14.20 -12.92
C ASP A 135 -11.12 -13.05 -13.09
N LEU A 136 -12.37 -13.33 -13.47
CA LEU A 136 -13.40 -12.31 -13.60
C LEU A 136 -13.78 -11.71 -12.24
N PHE A 137 -13.83 -12.53 -11.18
CA PHE A 137 -14.04 -12.04 -9.82
C PHE A 137 -12.85 -11.21 -9.33
N LEU A 138 -11.62 -11.64 -9.59
CA LEU A 138 -10.42 -10.88 -9.24
C LEU A 138 -10.37 -9.51 -9.92
N GLN A 139 -10.72 -9.45 -11.21
CA GLN A 139 -10.84 -8.19 -11.95
C GLN A 139 -11.97 -7.31 -11.40
N LEU A 140 -13.13 -7.90 -11.08
CA LEU A 140 -14.25 -7.21 -10.46
C LEU A 140 -13.85 -6.58 -9.12
N TYR A 141 -13.14 -7.31 -8.25
CA TYR A 141 -12.66 -6.77 -6.99
C TYR A 141 -11.70 -5.61 -7.21
N SER A 142 -10.71 -5.79 -8.09
CA SER A 142 -9.74 -4.74 -8.41
C SER A 142 -10.43 -3.47 -8.89
N HIS A 143 -11.42 -3.59 -9.77
CA HIS A 143 -12.18 -2.45 -10.28
C HIS A 143 -13.10 -1.81 -9.23
N ALA A 144 -13.85 -2.62 -8.48
CA ALA A 144 -14.83 -2.12 -7.53
C ALA A 144 -14.20 -1.44 -6.31
N PHE A 145 -13.00 -1.89 -5.91
CA PHE A 145 -12.28 -1.34 -4.77
C PHE A 145 -11.21 -0.30 -5.16
N ALA A 146 -11.00 -0.03 -6.46
CA ALA A 146 -10.00 0.93 -6.95
C ALA A 146 -10.14 2.35 -6.36
N LYS A 147 -11.36 2.79 -6.06
CA LYS A 147 -11.64 4.12 -5.48
C LYS A 147 -11.64 4.15 -3.95
N THR A 148 -11.30 3.04 -3.30
CA THR A 148 -11.17 2.99 -1.84
C THR A 148 -9.77 3.43 -1.42
N PRO A 149 -9.57 3.87 -0.17
CA PRO A 149 -8.22 4.12 0.33
C PRO A 149 -7.40 2.83 0.53
N TRP A 150 -8.02 1.65 0.35
CA TRP A 150 -7.37 0.36 0.55
C TRP A 150 -6.45 0.01 -0.60
N ARG A 151 -5.38 -0.69 -0.27
CA ARG A 151 -4.49 -1.32 -1.24
C ARG A 151 -4.98 -2.74 -1.48
N ILE A 152 -5.25 -3.06 -2.73
CA ILE A 152 -5.82 -4.35 -3.11
C ILE A 152 -4.73 -5.27 -3.65
N PHE A 153 -4.70 -6.49 -3.14
CA PHE A 153 -3.96 -7.61 -3.73
C PHE A 153 -4.93 -8.67 -4.20
N THR A 154 -4.56 -9.38 -5.25
CA THR A 154 -5.31 -10.52 -5.78
C THR A 154 -4.39 -11.74 -5.84
N ALA A 155 -4.98 -12.91 -5.65
CA ALA A 155 -4.34 -14.20 -5.78
C ALA A 155 -5.32 -15.19 -6.42
N ALA A 156 -4.87 -15.95 -7.41
CA ALA A 156 -5.69 -16.91 -8.13
C ALA A 156 -5.80 -18.26 -7.41
N ASP A 157 -4.96 -18.48 -6.40
CA ASP A 157 -4.92 -19.72 -5.63
C ASP A 157 -4.32 -19.50 -4.24
N ALA A 158 -4.34 -20.54 -3.42
CA ALA A 158 -3.77 -20.49 -2.07
C ALA A 158 -2.25 -20.29 -2.06
N ALA A 159 -1.52 -20.78 -3.06
CA ALA A 159 -0.06 -20.69 -3.09
C ALA A 159 0.38 -19.23 -3.29
N SER A 160 -0.17 -18.57 -4.31
CA SER A 160 0.01 -17.14 -4.59
C SER A 160 -0.51 -16.27 -3.43
N ALA A 161 -1.60 -16.64 -2.76
CA ALA A 161 -2.07 -15.95 -1.57
C ALA A 161 -1.04 -16.00 -0.43
N LEU A 162 -0.44 -17.16 -0.18
CA LEU A 162 0.58 -17.33 0.85
C LEU A 162 1.89 -16.60 0.52
N GLU A 163 2.27 -16.54 -0.75
CA GLU A 163 3.39 -15.70 -1.19
C GLU A 163 3.14 -14.22 -0.87
N VAL A 164 1.93 -13.71 -1.15
CA VAL A 164 1.55 -12.34 -0.79
C VAL A 164 1.60 -12.13 0.73
N LEU A 165 1.04 -13.04 1.51
CA LEU A 165 1.01 -12.96 2.98
C LEU A 165 2.42 -13.04 3.62
N SER A 166 3.35 -13.75 2.97
CA SER A 166 4.74 -13.84 3.45
C SER A 166 5.55 -12.56 3.21
N GLY A 167 5.24 -11.83 2.12
CA GLY A 167 6.00 -10.65 1.69
C GLY A 167 5.34 -9.30 2.01
N LYS A 168 4.06 -9.28 2.37
CA LYS A 168 3.27 -8.05 2.53
C LYS A 168 2.43 -8.11 3.82
N ALA A 169 2.17 -6.94 4.40
CA ALA A 169 1.30 -6.83 5.57
C ALA A 169 -0.17 -6.78 5.09
N VAL A 170 -0.94 -7.84 5.30
CA VAL A 170 -2.35 -7.91 4.92
C VAL A 170 -3.22 -7.65 6.15
N ASP A 171 -4.13 -6.68 6.07
CA ASP A 171 -5.06 -6.35 7.15
C ASP A 171 -6.34 -7.20 7.10
N LEU A 172 -6.72 -7.72 5.92
CA LEU A 172 -7.89 -8.58 5.75
C LEU A 172 -7.75 -9.48 4.53
N VAL A 173 -8.24 -10.72 4.64
CA VAL A 173 -8.34 -11.66 3.52
C VAL A 173 -9.80 -11.91 3.17
N VAL A 174 -10.13 -11.85 1.88
CA VAL A 174 -11.39 -12.32 1.32
C VAL A 174 -11.06 -13.54 0.46
N THR A 175 -11.64 -14.70 0.75
CA THR A 175 -11.30 -15.94 0.03
C THR A 175 -12.55 -16.72 -0.38
N ASP A 176 -12.54 -17.33 -1.56
CA ASP A 176 -13.40 -18.48 -1.82
C ASP A 176 -12.87 -19.71 -1.08
N ILE A 177 -13.76 -20.62 -0.70
CA ILE A 177 -13.41 -21.94 -0.18
C ILE A 177 -13.24 -22.94 -1.31
N LYS A 178 -14.02 -22.77 -2.38
CA LYS A 178 -14.17 -23.75 -3.46
C LYS A 178 -13.20 -23.49 -4.60
N MET A 179 -11.91 -23.49 -4.30
CA MET A 179 -10.84 -23.38 -5.29
C MET A 179 -10.23 -24.77 -5.61
N PRO A 180 -9.72 -25.00 -6.84
CA PRO A 180 -8.92 -26.17 -7.17
C PRO A 180 -7.67 -26.28 -6.29
N GLY A 181 -7.34 -27.49 -5.82
CA GLY A 181 -6.14 -27.75 -5.03
C GLY A 181 -6.34 -27.55 -3.53
N ILE A 182 -5.63 -26.58 -2.92
CA ILE A 182 -5.75 -26.28 -1.50
C ILE A 182 -7.13 -25.67 -1.25
N HIS A 183 -8.02 -26.44 -0.61
CA HIS A 183 -9.33 -25.96 -0.17
C HIS A 183 -9.17 -24.68 0.68
N GLY A 184 -10.03 -23.66 0.50
CA GLY A 184 -9.84 -22.38 1.20
C GLY A 184 -9.86 -22.49 2.74
N LEU A 185 -10.35 -23.59 3.31
CA LEU A 185 -10.15 -23.95 4.71
C LEU A 185 -8.68 -24.17 5.09
N LYS A 186 -7.92 -24.87 4.25
CA LYS A 186 -6.49 -25.08 4.46
C LYS A 186 -5.72 -23.77 4.26
N LEU A 187 -6.15 -22.89 3.35
CA LEU A 187 -5.61 -21.53 3.28
C LEU A 187 -5.84 -20.76 4.59
N ILE A 188 -7.03 -20.85 5.17
CA ILE A 188 -7.33 -20.24 6.48
C ILE A 188 -6.40 -20.80 7.56
N GLU A 189 -6.20 -22.12 7.62
CA GLU A 189 -5.25 -22.73 8.57
C GLU A 189 -3.83 -22.19 8.41
N GLU A 190 -3.33 -22.04 7.18
CA GLU A 190 -2.01 -21.46 6.92
C GLU A 190 -1.95 -19.96 7.29
N ILE A 191 -3.01 -19.19 6.99
CA ILE A 191 -3.12 -17.78 7.41
C ILE A 191 -3.00 -17.69 8.94
N ARG A 192 -3.65 -18.58 9.70
CA ARG A 192 -3.60 -18.58 11.17
C ARG A 192 -2.21 -18.88 11.73
N LYS A 193 -1.38 -19.63 11.00
CA LYS A 193 0.04 -19.85 11.37
C LYS A 193 0.89 -18.60 11.15
N ILE A 194 0.56 -17.78 10.14
CA ILE A 194 1.24 -16.52 9.83
C ILE A 194 0.79 -15.43 10.80
N ASP A 195 -0.51 -15.21 10.90
CA ASP A 195 -1.13 -14.27 11.84
C ASP A 195 -2.54 -14.72 12.21
N ARG A 196 -2.72 -15.03 13.50
CA ARG A 196 -3.99 -15.51 14.05
C ARG A 196 -5.09 -14.45 14.06
N TRP A 197 -4.73 -13.17 13.91
CA TRP A 197 -5.66 -12.05 14.07
C TRP A 197 -6.15 -11.45 12.76
N ILE A 198 -5.58 -11.84 11.61
CA ILE A 198 -6.06 -11.34 10.32
C ILE A 198 -7.53 -11.78 10.13
N PRO A 199 -8.48 -10.83 10.04
CA PRO A 199 -9.86 -11.15 9.75
C PRO A 199 -9.96 -11.81 8.38
N VAL A 200 -10.77 -12.86 8.29
CA VAL A 200 -11.04 -13.58 7.04
C VAL A 200 -12.52 -13.52 6.73
N ILE A 201 -12.84 -13.01 5.55
CA ILE A 201 -14.18 -13.08 4.97
C ILE A 201 -14.18 -14.23 3.96
N VAL A 202 -15.12 -15.14 4.13
CA VAL A 202 -15.37 -16.21 3.17
C VAL A 202 -16.45 -15.77 2.19
N CYS A 203 -16.20 -15.93 0.90
CA CYS A 203 -17.12 -15.65 -0.20
C CYS A 203 -17.33 -16.90 -1.04
N SER A 204 -18.39 -17.69 -0.80
CA SER A 204 -18.55 -18.98 -1.47
C SER A 204 -20.00 -19.35 -1.79
N ALA A 205 -20.21 -20.14 -2.84
CA ALA A 205 -21.49 -20.80 -3.12
C ALA A 205 -21.74 -22.03 -2.21
N TYR A 206 -20.70 -22.48 -1.49
CA TYR A 206 -20.77 -23.62 -0.58
C TYR A 206 -21.65 -23.31 0.64
N LYS A 207 -22.58 -24.21 0.99
CA LYS A 207 -23.54 -24.00 2.10
C LYS A 207 -23.06 -24.49 3.46
N GLY A 208 -21.96 -25.24 3.53
CA GLY A 208 -21.54 -25.94 4.75
C GLY A 208 -20.70 -25.12 5.73
N LEU A 209 -20.48 -23.83 5.49
CA LEU A 209 -19.76 -22.92 6.41
C LEU A 209 -20.66 -21.78 6.92
N LYS A 210 -21.98 -22.03 6.93
CA LYS A 210 -23.00 -21.03 7.25
C LYS A 210 -23.41 -21.03 8.72
N ALA A 211 -23.13 -22.09 9.48
CA ALA A 211 -23.46 -22.11 10.90
C ALA A 211 -22.42 -21.29 11.68
N GLU A 212 -22.89 -20.53 12.68
CA GLU A 212 -22.01 -19.75 13.57
C GLU A 212 -20.93 -20.62 14.23
N SER A 213 -21.26 -21.88 14.53
CA SER A 213 -20.32 -22.86 15.08
C SER A 213 -19.16 -23.16 14.14
N ASP A 214 -19.41 -23.24 12.83
CA ASP A 214 -18.36 -23.51 11.84
C ASP A 214 -17.47 -22.27 11.70
N MET A 215 -18.08 -21.09 11.57
CA MET A 215 -17.33 -19.83 11.50
C MET A 215 -16.43 -19.62 12.72
N TYR A 216 -16.93 -19.91 13.92
CA TYR A 216 -16.14 -19.84 15.15
C TYR A 216 -14.98 -20.84 15.13
N PHE A 217 -15.24 -22.10 14.77
CA PHE A 217 -14.23 -23.15 14.73
C PHE A 217 -13.08 -22.82 13.75
N TYR A 218 -13.42 -22.37 12.55
CA TYR A 218 -12.44 -21.98 11.52
C TYR A 218 -11.91 -20.56 11.69
N HIS A 219 -12.32 -19.83 12.74
CA HIS A 219 -11.93 -18.44 13.01
C HIS A 219 -12.23 -17.51 11.82
N VAL A 220 -13.35 -17.71 11.14
CA VAL A 220 -13.82 -16.89 10.02
C VAL A 220 -14.62 -15.71 10.57
N SER A 221 -14.28 -14.50 10.13
CA SER A 221 -14.88 -13.25 10.63
C SER A 221 -16.23 -12.96 9.99
N ALA A 222 -16.44 -13.37 8.73
CA ALA A 222 -17.71 -13.21 8.04
C ALA A 222 -17.87 -14.25 6.91
N PHE A 223 -19.10 -14.60 6.59
CA PHE A 223 -19.45 -15.44 5.45
C PHE A 223 -20.44 -14.72 4.54
N LEU A 224 -20.14 -14.65 3.24
CA LEU A 224 -21.03 -14.15 2.20
C LEU A 224 -21.30 -15.26 1.17
N SER A 225 -22.57 -15.56 0.95
CA SER A 225 -22.99 -16.55 -0.05
C SER A 225 -22.89 -15.93 -1.43
N LYS A 226 -22.17 -16.55 -2.37
CA LYS A 226 -22.25 -16.17 -3.79
C LYS A 226 -23.63 -16.56 -4.36
N PRO A 227 -24.27 -15.73 -5.22
CA PRO A 227 -23.88 -14.37 -5.56
C PRO A 227 -24.20 -13.37 -4.43
N PHE A 228 -23.37 -12.33 -4.27
CA PHE A 228 -23.56 -11.25 -3.29
C PHE A 228 -23.37 -9.87 -3.94
N ASP A 229 -23.91 -8.83 -3.31
CA ASP A 229 -23.68 -7.45 -3.71
C ASP A 229 -22.30 -6.98 -3.20
N ILE A 230 -21.50 -6.38 -4.09
CA ILE A 230 -20.20 -5.80 -3.76
C ILE A 230 -20.30 -4.72 -2.66
N LYS A 231 -21.43 -4.01 -2.57
CA LYS A 231 -21.68 -3.04 -1.48
C LYS A 231 -21.66 -3.72 -0.12
N VAL A 232 -22.29 -4.89 0.01
CA VAL A 232 -22.33 -5.66 1.26
C VAL A 232 -20.93 -6.14 1.64
N LEU A 233 -20.15 -6.61 0.65
CA LEU A 233 -18.74 -6.98 0.90
C LEU A 233 -17.92 -5.77 1.37
N LYS A 234 -18.10 -4.60 0.74
CA LYS A 234 -17.42 -3.36 1.14
C LYS A 234 -17.78 -2.93 2.56
N GLU A 235 -19.06 -2.98 2.93
CA GLU A 235 -19.53 -2.69 4.29
C GLU A 235 -18.88 -3.63 5.31
N LYS A 236 -18.80 -4.93 5.00
CA LYS A 236 -18.20 -5.90 5.90
C LYS A 236 -16.69 -5.73 6.06
N ILE A 237 -15.99 -5.36 4.99
CA ILE A 237 -14.58 -4.97 5.08
C ILE A 237 -14.43 -3.73 5.97
N MET A 238 -15.25 -2.68 5.77
CA MET A 238 -15.22 -1.47 6.62
C MET A 238 -15.49 -1.78 8.09
N GLU A 239 -16.41 -2.69 8.42
CA GLU A 239 -16.68 -3.10 9.80
C GLU A 239 -15.47 -3.74 10.48
N LEU A 240 -14.66 -4.49 9.71
CA LEU A 240 -13.54 -5.28 10.25
C LEU A 240 -12.22 -4.50 10.32
N ILE A 241 -11.96 -3.59 9.38
CA ILE A 241 -10.67 -2.88 9.28
C ILE A 241 -10.78 -1.36 9.09
N GLY A 242 -12.00 -0.81 9.08
CA GLY A 242 -12.27 0.62 8.91
C GLY A 242 -11.96 1.49 10.12
#